data_AF-A0A514BMW0-F1
#
_entry.id   AF-A0A514BMW0-F1
#
_cell.length_a   1.000
_cell.length_b   1.000
_cell.length_c   1.000
_cell.angle_alpha   90.00
_cell.angle_beta   90.00
_cell.angle_gamma   90.00
#
_symmetry.space_group_name_H-M   'P 1'
#
loop_
_entity.id
_entity.type
_entity.pdbx_description
1 polymer ?
#
loop_
_entity_poly.entity_id
_entity_poly.type
_entity_poly.pdbx_seq_one_letter_code
_entity_poly.pdbx_strand_id
1 'polypeptide(L)'
;MKQQYRLLGLCMALALGTSACTVEGNAKYTGGGTLPSAGGTGKAVLNINADTCDGNENARGRIKYADRTAIDFENVGGVKLTAELLKAGICSTDNDMSSLDPNDSECIEEGWPSVYGAYTSTNPAAPGSGKFRASFYSQRDGALGGLDKNVVLIKDISLVDGPYHGYFNHGVMNGNVQTHACAADTDAGSEG
;
A
#
# COMPACT_ATOMS: atom_id res chain seq x y z
N MET A 1 -20.21 -60.04 -6.30
CA MET A 1 -19.07 -59.72 -5.41
C MET A 1 -18.92 -58.20 -5.37
N LYS A 2 -18.82 -57.64 -4.16
CA LYS A 2 -19.05 -56.22 -3.83
C LYS A 2 -17.87 -55.34 -4.27
N GLN A 3 -18.14 -54.31 -5.07
CA GLN A 3 -17.16 -53.29 -5.46
C GLN A 3 -17.19 -52.16 -4.41
N GLN A 4 -16.23 -52.17 -3.50
CA GLN A 4 -16.08 -51.15 -2.47
C GLN A 4 -15.28 -49.97 -3.03
N TYR A 5 -15.96 -48.88 -3.36
CA TYR A 5 -15.32 -47.59 -3.62
C TYR A 5 -15.04 -46.93 -2.27
N ARG A 6 -13.79 -47.02 -1.79
CA ARG A 6 -13.30 -46.23 -0.66
C ARG A 6 -13.02 -44.81 -1.17
N LEU A 7 -13.89 -43.86 -0.83
CA LEU A 7 -13.57 -42.44 -0.86
C LEU A 7 -12.37 -42.21 0.08
N LEU A 8 -11.19 -41.92 -0.48
CA LEU A 8 -10.16 -41.21 0.26
C LEU A 8 -10.49 -39.72 0.16
N GLY A 9 -10.98 -39.17 1.27
CA GLY A 9 -11.17 -37.74 1.44
C GLY A 9 -9.81 -37.03 1.41
N LEU A 10 -9.60 -36.24 0.36
CA LEU A 10 -8.48 -35.33 0.22
C LEU A 10 -8.81 -34.07 1.04
N CYS A 11 -8.46 -34.04 2.33
CA CYS A 11 -8.42 -32.80 3.08
C CYS A 11 -7.22 -31.98 2.60
N MET A 12 -7.40 -31.19 1.54
CA MET A 12 -6.49 -30.07 1.26
C MET A 12 -6.73 -29.02 2.36
N ALA A 13 -5.86 -29.02 3.36
CA ALA A 13 -5.64 -27.84 4.16
C ALA A 13 -4.97 -26.80 3.23
N LEU A 14 -5.77 -25.94 2.60
CA LEU A 14 -5.26 -24.71 2.00
C LEU A 14 -4.73 -23.84 3.14
N ALA A 15 -3.42 -23.85 3.32
CA ALA A 15 -2.75 -22.75 3.99
C ALA A 15 -2.99 -21.51 3.10
N LEU A 16 -3.83 -20.60 3.57
CA LEU A 16 -4.04 -19.30 2.94
C LEU A 16 -2.75 -18.49 3.11
N GLY A 17 -1.83 -18.61 2.16
CA GLY A 17 -0.67 -17.73 2.06
C GLY A 17 -1.13 -16.37 1.53
N THR A 18 -1.03 -15.33 2.35
CA THR A 18 -1.27 -13.95 1.87
C THR A 18 -0.05 -13.50 1.06
N SER A 19 -0.25 -12.93 -0.14
CA SER A 19 0.83 -12.36 -0.95
C SER A 19 1.61 -11.34 -0.13
N ALA A 20 2.91 -11.60 0.06
CA ALA A 20 3.71 -10.84 1.02
C ALA A 20 4.43 -9.68 0.33
N CYS A 21 4.25 -8.50 0.90
CA CYS A 21 5.11 -7.35 0.72
C CYS A 21 6.45 -7.61 1.45
N THR A 22 7.59 -7.68 0.76
CA THR A 22 8.93 -7.91 1.36
C THR A 22 9.90 -6.74 1.08
N VAL A 23 10.20 -5.84 2.03
CA VAL A 23 11.29 -4.85 1.88
C VAL A 23 12.58 -5.37 2.54
N GLU A 24 13.71 -5.21 1.87
CA GLU A 24 15.03 -5.19 2.50
C GLU A 24 15.22 -3.87 3.29
N GLY A 25 15.08 -3.97 4.61
CA GLY A 25 15.41 -2.92 5.57
C GLY A 25 14.21 -2.16 6.12
N ASN A 26 14.11 -2.11 7.44
CA ASN A 26 13.05 -1.39 8.15
C ASN A 26 13.29 0.13 8.07
N ALA A 27 12.24 0.91 7.77
CA ALA A 27 12.34 2.36 7.63
C ALA A 27 11.09 3.10 8.15
N LYS A 28 11.28 4.38 8.50
CA LYS A 28 10.21 5.35 8.73
C LYS A 28 10.02 6.25 7.52
N TYR A 29 8.78 6.52 7.17
CA TYR A 29 8.36 7.34 6.05
C TYR A 29 7.56 8.53 6.56
N THR A 30 8.03 9.75 6.29
CA THR A 30 7.28 10.96 6.63
C THR A 30 7.29 11.94 5.48
N GLY A 31 6.20 12.66 5.27
CA GLY A 31 6.13 13.72 4.28
C GLY A 31 4.87 13.65 3.44
N GLY A 32 4.97 14.06 2.18
CA GLY A 32 3.83 14.16 1.31
C GLY A 32 4.08 15.09 0.13
N GLY A 33 3.05 15.22 -0.70
CA GLY A 33 3.12 16.00 -1.91
C GLY A 33 1.79 16.09 -2.63
N THR A 34 1.88 16.59 -3.85
CA THR A 34 0.74 16.71 -4.76
C THR A 34 1.02 16.04 -6.07
N LEU A 35 0.02 15.36 -6.62
CA LEU A 35 0.04 14.76 -7.94
C LEU A 35 -1.20 15.22 -8.72
N PRO A 36 -1.25 15.10 -10.05
CA PRO A 36 -2.46 15.37 -10.81
C PRO A 36 -3.66 14.61 -10.25
N SER A 37 -4.83 15.22 -10.31
CA SER A 37 -6.10 14.57 -9.96
C SER A 37 -6.41 13.43 -10.93
N ALA A 38 -7.09 12.38 -10.46
CA ALA A 38 -7.51 11.26 -11.29
C ALA A 38 -8.59 11.71 -12.29
N GLY A 39 -8.18 11.95 -13.54
CA GLY A 39 -9.04 12.48 -14.62
C GLY A 39 -9.53 13.92 -14.42
N GLY A 40 -9.22 14.53 -13.28
CA GLY A 40 -9.66 15.86 -12.89
C GLY A 40 -8.75 17.00 -13.32
N THR A 41 -9.23 18.23 -13.10
CA THR A 41 -8.49 19.47 -13.42
C THR A 41 -7.59 19.97 -12.28
N GLY A 42 -7.75 19.42 -11.07
CA GLY A 42 -7.03 19.83 -9.88
C GLY A 42 -5.82 18.95 -9.55
N LYS A 43 -5.44 18.97 -8.28
CA LYS A 43 -4.39 18.12 -7.72
C LYS A 43 -4.93 17.26 -6.60
N ALA A 44 -4.48 16.02 -6.57
CA ALA A 44 -4.57 15.17 -5.40
C ALA A 44 -3.44 15.52 -4.40
N VAL A 45 -3.72 15.40 -3.12
CA VAL A 45 -2.80 15.68 -2.02
C VAL A 45 -2.64 14.44 -1.17
N LEU A 46 -1.40 14.03 -0.94
CA LEU A 46 -1.04 12.85 -0.18
C LEU A 46 -0.10 13.24 0.96
N ASN A 47 -0.38 12.75 2.17
CA ASN A 47 0.50 12.89 3.33
C ASN A 47 0.71 11.52 3.95
N ILE A 48 1.96 11.18 4.27
CA ILE A 48 2.36 9.91 4.85
C ILE A 48 3.04 10.17 6.19
N ASN A 49 2.68 9.37 7.19
CA ASN A 49 3.46 9.16 8.39
C ASN A 49 3.37 7.67 8.76
N ALA A 50 4.42 6.91 8.48
CA ALA A 50 4.43 5.46 8.61
C ALA A 50 5.80 4.92 9.01
N ASP A 51 5.83 3.70 9.52
CA ASP A 51 7.05 2.96 9.76
C ASP A 51 6.86 1.45 9.61
N THR A 52 7.94 0.79 9.19
CA THR A 52 8.08 -0.67 9.12
C THR A 52 9.09 -1.16 10.15
N CYS A 53 9.28 -0.42 11.25
CA CYS A 53 10.37 -0.69 12.21
C CYS A 53 10.27 -2.02 12.93
N ASP A 54 9.06 -2.54 13.09
CA ASP A 54 8.79 -3.78 13.82
C ASP A 54 8.60 -4.97 12.86
N GLY A 55 9.13 -4.86 11.63
CA GLY A 55 8.90 -5.81 10.54
C GLY A 55 7.84 -5.35 9.56
N ASN A 56 7.91 -5.88 8.33
CA ASN A 56 7.07 -5.48 7.19
C ASN A 56 5.60 -5.89 7.37
N GLU A 57 5.37 -7.00 8.05
CA GLU A 57 4.07 -7.52 8.47
C GLU A 57 3.45 -6.74 9.64
N ASN A 58 4.24 -5.92 10.32
CA ASN A 58 3.83 -5.02 11.41
C ASN A 58 3.94 -3.55 11.00
N ALA A 59 3.88 -3.27 9.69
CA ALA A 59 3.86 -1.91 9.18
C ALA A 59 2.72 -1.14 9.86
N ARG A 60 3.04 0.03 10.39
CA ARG A 60 2.09 0.90 11.08
C ARG A 60 2.22 2.30 10.54
N GLY A 61 1.13 3.04 10.55
CA GLY A 61 1.16 4.40 10.05
C GLY A 61 -0.14 4.84 9.44
N ARG A 62 -0.20 6.14 9.18
CA ARG A 62 -1.36 6.81 8.63
C ARG A 62 -1.02 7.53 7.35
N ILE A 63 -1.86 7.32 6.34
CA ILE A 63 -1.88 8.09 5.10
C ILE A 63 -3.14 8.94 5.08
N LYS A 64 -3.00 10.21 4.73
CA LYS A 64 -4.15 11.09 4.43
C LYS A 64 -4.11 11.43 2.96
N TYR A 65 -5.24 11.22 2.29
CA TYR A 65 -5.36 11.42 0.86
C TYR A 65 -6.61 12.24 0.53
N ALA A 66 -6.47 13.20 -0.39
CA ALA A 66 -7.57 14.01 -0.86
C ALA A 66 -7.41 14.33 -2.35
N ASP A 67 -8.41 13.98 -3.15
CA ASP A 67 -8.53 14.33 -4.56
C ASP A 67 -9.93 14.91 -4.81
N ARG A 68 -10.03 16.23 -4.79
CA ARG A 68 -11.33 16.94 -4.83
C ARG A 68 -11.94 17.01 -6.23
N THR A 69 -11.15 16.76 -7.27
CA THR A 69 -11.58 16.89 -8.66
C THR A 69 -11.57 15.54 -9.36
N ALA A 70 -11.50 14.43 -8.62
CA ALA A 70 -11.55 13.08 -9.17
C ALA A 70 -12.82 12.89 -10.02
N ILE A 71 -12.64 12.64 -11.32
CA ILE A 71 -13.72 12.74 -12.30
C ILE A 71 -14.87 11.75 -12.02
N ASP A 72 -14.52 10.53 -11.60
CA ASP A 72 -15.50 9.47 -11.32
C ASP A 72 -16.23 9.66 -9.98
N PHE A 73 -15.81 10.63 -9.16
CA PHE A 73 -16.35 10.89 -7.83
C PHE A 73 -16.79 12.36 -7.65
N GLU A 74 -16.97 13.11 -8.74
CA GLU A 74 -17.41 14.52 -8.68
C GLU A 74 -18.78 14.67 -8.00
N ASN A 75 -19.67 13.70 -8.19
CA ASN A 75 -21.01 13.67 -7.59
C ASN A 75 -21.01 13.67 -6.06
N VAL A 76 -19.91 13.24 -5.42
CA VAL A 76 -19.72 13.26 -3.97
C VAL A 76 -18.70 14.30 -3.52
N GLY A 77 -18.18 15.14 -4.43
CA GLY A 77 -17.15 16.15 -4.13
C GLY A 77 -15.74 15.59 -4.05
N GLY A 78 -15.49 14.45 -4.72
CA GLY A 78 -14.19 13.79 -4.82
C GLY A 78 -13.89 12.79 -3.71
N VAL A 79 -12.64 12.33 -3.71
CA VAL A 79 -12.11 11.33 -2.79
C VAL A 79 -11.43 12.02 -1.62
N LYS A 80 -11.76 11.63 -0.39
CA LYS A 80 -11.07 12.13 0.81
C LYS A 80 -11.06 11.07 1.89
N LEU A 81 -9.89 10.61 2.30
CA LEU A 81 -9.76 9.47 3.21
C LEU A 81 -8.57 9.60 4.17
N THR A 82 -8.63 8.77 5.21
CA THR A 82 -7.49 8.41 6.03
C THR A 82 -7.31 6.90 5.94
N ALA A 83 -6.12 6.45 5.56
CA ALA A 83 -5.74 5.04 5.55
C ALA A 83 -4.79 4.73 6.70
N GLU A 84 -4.98 3.58 7.31
CA GLU A 84 -4.07 2.95 8.27
C GLU A 84 -3.33 1.83 7.55
N LEU A 85 -2.00 1.86 7.59
CA LEU A 85 -1.16 0.83 6.99
C LEU A 85 -1.23 -0.44 7.82
N LEU A 86 -1.32 -1.56 7.11
CA LEU A 86 -1.33 -2.90 7.69
C LEU A 86 -0.10 -3.69 7.24
N LYS A 87 0.36 -3.47 6.00
CA LYS A 87 1.51 -4.16 5.40
C LYS A 87 2.28 -3.21 4.48
N ALA A 88 3.58 -3.39 4.39
CA ALA A 88 4.44 -2.64 3.47
C ALA A 88 5.63 -3.50 3.03
N GLY A 89 6.09 -3.34 1.79
CA GLY A 89 7.11 -4.23 1.25
C GLY A 89 7.32 -4.10 -0.26
N ILE A 90 8.29 -4.83 -0.83
CA ILE A 90 8.41 -4.99 -2.27
C ILE A 90 7.49 -6.13 -2.67
N CYS A 91 6.71 -5.90 -3.70
CA CYS A 91 5.95 -6.93 -4.36
C CYS A 91 6.89 -7.97 -4.99
N SER A 92 6.82 -9.24 -4.57
CA SER A 92 7.51 -10.36 -5.22
C SER A 92 6.48 -11.40 -5.69
N THR A 93 6.66 -11.90 -6.91
CA THR A 93 5.85 -12.99 -7.47
C THR A 93 6.34 -14.37 -7.05
N ASP A 94 7.43 -14.45 -6.28
CA ASP A 94 8.00 -15.72 -5.80
C ASP A 94 7.13 -16.38 -4.72
N ASN A 95 6.16 -15.65 -4.15
CA ASN A 95 5.22 -16.16 -3.17
C ASN A 95 3.78 -16.11 -3.72
N ASP A 96 3.41 -17.20 -4.39
CA ASP A 96 2.05 -17.71 -4.54
C ASP A 96 0.98 -16.71 -5.05
N MET A 97 0.76 -16.71 -6.37
CA MET A 97 -0.38 -16.06 -7.04
C MET A 97 -1.73 -16.74 -6.72
N SER A 98 -1.94 -17.24 -5.51
CA SER A 98 -3.14 -18.02 -5.15
C SER A 98 -4.41 -17.17 -5.02
N SER A 99 -4.28 -15.84 -4.97
CA SER A 99 -5.39 -14.92 -5.25
C SER A 99 -5.29 -14.41 -6.69
N LEU A 100 -6.07 -15.01 -7.59
CA LEU A 100 -6.34 -14.45 -8.92
C LEU A 100 -7.35 -13.30 -8.88
N ASP A 101 -7.82 -12.89 -7.69
CA ASP A 101 -8.71 -11.75 -7.55
C ASP A 101 -7.86 -10.47 -7.39
N PRO A 102 -7.86 -9.57 -8.41
CA PRO A 102 -7.18 -8.29 -8.30
C PRO A 102 -7.70 -7.45 -7.13
N ASN A 103 -8.92 -7.70 -6.61
CA ASN A 103 -9.48 -7.02 -5.45
C ASN A 103 -8.99 -7.56 -4.11
N ASP A 104 -8.33 -8.72 -4.08
CA ASP A 104 -7.74 -9.32 -2.88
C ASP A 104 -6.21 -9.38 -2.91
N SER A 105 -5.58 -9.10 -4.04
CA SER A 105 -4.12 -9.04 -4.12
C SER A 105 -3.55 -7.85 -3.34
N GLU A 106 -2.89 -8.12 -2.20
CA GLU A 106 -2.15 -7.11 -1.42
C GLU A 106 -0.99 -6.47 -2.19
N CYS A 107 -0.62 -7.07 -3.31
CA CYS A 107 0.42 -6.64 -4.21
C CYS A 107 -0.14 -6.27 -5.59
N ILE A 108 0.32 -5.15 -6.15
CA ILE A 108 -0.18 -4.64 -7.43
C ILE A 108 0.83 -4.92 -8.56
N GLU A 109 2.12 -4.64 -8.33
CA GLU A 109 3.15 -4.77 -9.36
C GLU A 109 4.45 -5.35 -8.83
N GLU A 110 4.91 -6.45 -9.42
CA GLU A 110 6.19 -7.10 -9.10
C GLU A 110 7.36 -6.11 -9.16
N GLY A 111 8.24 -6.18 -8.16
CA GLY A 111 9.46 -5.38 -8.07
C GLY A 111 9.24 -3.96 -7.52
N TRP A 112 8.01 -3.54 -7.27
CA TRP A 112 7.71 -2.20 -6.75
C TRP A 112 7.46 -2.19 -5.24
N PRO A 113 8.04 -1.21 -4.51
CA PRO A 113 7.63 -0.92 -3.15
C PRO A 113 6.14 -0.58 -3.10
N SER A 114 5.43 -1.28 -2.24
CA SER A 114 3.99 -1.28 -2.14
C SER A 114 3.56 -1.24 -0.68
N VAL A 115 2.41 -0.63 -0.43
CA VAL A 115 1.76 -0.58 0.87
C VAL A 115 0.31 -1.02 0.73
N TYR A 116 -0.18 -1.72 1.75
CA TYR A 116 -1.55 -2.17 1.85
C TYR A 116 -2.11 -1.72 3.20
N GLY A 117 -3.37 -1.27 3.19
CA GLY A 117 -4.02 -0.78 4.38
C GLY A 117 -5.54 -0.77 4.30
N ALA A 118 -6.18 -0.42 5.40
CA ALA A 118 -7.60 -0.10 5.44
C ALA A 118 -7.77 1.42 5.42
N TYR A 119 -8.78 1.94 4.74
CA TYR A 119 -9.14 3.34 4.77
C TYR A 119 -10.53 3.57 5.35
N THR A 120 -10.71 4.78 5.89
CA THR A 120 -12.00 5.35 6.22
C THR A 120 -12.18 6.65 5.45
N SER A 121 -13.31 6.76 4.75
CA SER A 121 -13.70 8.00 4.10
C SER A 121 -13.93 9.09 5.15
N THR A 122 -13.37 10.26 4.88
CA THR A 122 -13.57 11.48 5.66
C THR A 122 -14.41 12.51 4.89
N ASN A 123 -15.00 12.07 3.78
CA ASN A 123 -15.99 12.84 3.03
C ASN A 123 -17.39 12.51 3.57
N PRO A 124 -18.12 13.47 4.15
CA PRO A 124 -19.47 13.22 4.67
C PRO A 124 -20.48 12.83 3.58
N ALA A 125 -20.22 13.17 2.31
CA ALA A 125 -21.10 12.80 1.19
C ALA A 125 -20.88 11.36 0.68
N ALA A 126 -19.79 10.70 1.09
CA ALA A 126 -19.46 9.33 0.71
C ALA A 126 -18.89 8.56 1.93
N PRO A 127 -19.69 8.33 2.99
CA PRO A 127 -19.22 7.68 4.21
C PRO A 127 -18.95 6.19 3.96
N GLY A 128 -18.00 5.63 4.71
CA GLY A 128 -17.68 4.20 4.68
C GLY A 128 -16.20 3.94 4.83
N SER A 129 -15.86 2.66 4.84
CA SER A 129 -14.49 2.17 4.90
C SER A 129 -14.22 1.24 3.72
N GLY A 130 -12.94 1.03 3.43
CA GLY A 130 -12.50 0.07 2.45
C GLY A 130 -11.01 -0.23 2.54
N LYS A 131 -10.44 -0.77 1.47
CA LYS A 131 -9.06 -1.19 1.30
C LYS A 131 -8.31 -0.19 0.43
N PHE A 132 -7.14 0.18 0.90
CA PHE A 132 -6.22 1.10 0.24
C PHE A 132 -4.97 0.34 -0.18
N ARG A 133 -4.49 0.63 -1.38
CA ARG A 133 -3.23 0.13 -1.90
C ARG A 133 -2.48 1.27 -2.56
N ALA A 134 -1.17 1.27 -2.43
CA ALA A 134 -0.34 2.16 -3.22
C ALA A 134 1.02 1.52 -3.52
N SER A 135 1.54 1.80 -4.71
CA SER A 135 2.88 1.43 -5.13
C SER A 135 3.62 2.69 -5.56
N PHE A 136 4.80 2.92 -4.98
CA PHE A 136 5.55 4.15 -5.21
C PHE A 136 7.05 3.92 -5.16
N TYR A 137 7.78 4.77 -5.88
CA TYR A 137 9.23 4.78 -5.90
C TYR A 137 9.74 6.16 -5.51
N SER A 138 10.44 6.20 -4.38
CA SER A 138 11.20 7.36 -3.90
C SER A 138 12.66 6.94 -3.78
N GLN A 139 13.58 7.66 -4.42
CA GLN A 139 15.00 7.41 -4.19
C GLN A 139 15.37 7.83 -2.76
N ARG A 140 16.18 7.01 -2.06
CA ARG A 140 16.74 7.36 -0.76
C ARG A 140 17.77 8.50 -0.95
N ASP A 141 17.88 9.37 0.06
CA ASP A 141 18.97 10.36 0.11
C ASP A 141 20.32 9.64 -0.08
N GLY A 142 21.11 10.08 -1.06
CA GLY A 142 22.45 9.55 -1.35
C GLY A 142 22.56 8.43 -2.40
N ALA A 143 21.46 8.03 -3.05
CA ALA A 143 21.55 7.12 -4.21
C ALA A 143 22.11 7.84 -5.45
N LEU A 144 23.21 7.33 -6.01
CA LEU A 144 23.80 7.77 -7.27
C LEU A 144 22.86 7.38 -8.43
N GLY A 145 22.02 8.29 -8.94
CA GLY A 145 21.19 7.93 -10.11
C GLY A 145 19.95 8.75 -10.48
N GLY A 146 19.64 9.85 -9.78
CA GLY A 146 18.82 10.93 -10.36
C GLY A 146 17.30 10.69 -10.41
N LEU A 147 16.64 10.99 -9.29
CA LEU A 147 15.41 11.77 -9.25
C LEU A 147 15.62 12.87 -8.18
N ASP A 148 15.06 14.06 -8.38
CA ASP A 148 15.05 15.10 -7.35
C ASP A 148 14.43 14.50 -6.07
N LYS A 149 15.03 14.73 -4.90
CA LYS A 149 14.49 14.31 -3.59
C LYS A 149 13.05 14.77 -3.33
N ASN A 150 12.57 15.75 -4.10
CA ASN A 150 11.20 16.26 -4.07
C ASN A 150 10.27 15.63 -5.13
N VAL A 151 10.68 14.52 -5.74
CA VAL A 151 9.91 13.83 -6.78
C VAL A 151 9.75 12.36 -6.40
N VAL A 152 8.50 11.95 -6.23
CA VAL A 152 8.12 10.56 -5.98
C VAL A 152 7.29 10.08 -7.17
N LEU A 153 7.69 8.96 -7.76
CA LEU A 153 6.90 8.33 -8.80
C LEU A 153 5.80 7.49 -8.12
N ILE A 154 4.57 7.91 -8.28
CA ILE A 154 3.39 7.17 -7.85
C ILE A 154 2.97 6.30 -9.03
N LYS A 155 3.14 5.00 -8.88
CA LYS A 155 2.74 4.05 -9.90
C LYS A 155 1.27 3.69 -9.77
N ASP A 156 0.82 3.56 -8.53
CA ASP A 156 -0.57 3.21 -8.19
C ASP A 156 -0.97 3.83 -6.85
N ILE A 157 -2.16 4.43 -6.82
CA ILE A 157 -3.00 4.64 -5.62
C ILE A 157 -4.39 4.11 -5.97
N SER A 158 -4.79 3.01 -5.34
CA SER A 158 -6.06 2.32 -5.63
C SER A 158 -6.92 2.12 -4.39
N LEU A 159 -8.23 2.25 -4.59
CA LEU A 159 -9.25 1.94 -3.59
C LEU A 159 -10.12 0.81 -4.12
N VAL A 160 -9.90 -0.38 -3.57
CA VAL A 160 -10.38 -1.64 -4.18
C VAL A 160 -11.74 -2.08 -3.66
N ASP A 161 -12.28 -1.42 -2.65
CA ASP A 161 -13.66 -1.57 -2.17
C ASP A 161 -14.11 -0.31 -1.40
N GLY A 162 -15.31 -0.36 -0.83
CA GLY A 162 -15.88 0.74 -0.06
C GLY A 162 -16.48 1.86 -0.92
N PRO A 163 -16.71 3.06 -0.36
CA PRO A 163 -17.40 4.16 -1.04
C PRO A 163 -16.64 4.71 -2.26
N TYR A 164 -15.35 4.40 -2.36
CA TYR A 164 -14.49 4.83 -3.47
C TYR A 164 -13.99 3.66 -4.32
N HIS A 165 -14.69 2.53 -4.31
CA HIS A 165 -14.35 1.37 -5.13
C HIS A 165 -14.11 1.76 -6.58
N GLY A 166 -12.97 1.35 -7.13
CA GLY A 166 -12.56 1.63 -8.51
C GLY A 166 -11.78 2.94 -8.68
N TYR A 167 -11.57 3.71 -7.61
CA TYR A 167 -10.66 4.87 -7.68
C TYR A 167 -9.23 4.41 -7.96
N PHE A 168 -8.60 5.06 -8.93
CA PHE A 168 -7.21 4.85 -9.32
C PHE A 168 -6.54 6.18 -9.65
N ASN A 169 -5.34 6.41 -9.11
CA ASN A 169 -4.50 7.55 -9.49
C ASN A 169 -3.04 7.15 -9.65
N HIS A 170 -2.34 7.79 -10.57
CA HIS A 170 -0.93 7.55 -10.86
C HIS A 170 -0.28 8.84 -11.38
N GLY A 171 1.06 8.86 -11.40
CA GLY A 171 1.83 9.93 -11.99
C GLY A 171 2.97 10.40 -11.11
N VAL A 172 3.48 11.59 -11.41
CA VAL A 172 4.60 12.17 -10.69
C VAL A 172 4.08 13.04 -9.56
N MET A 173 4.40 12.69 -8.32
CA MET A 173 4.12 13.51 -7.16
C MET A 173 5.26 14.51 -6.95
N ASN A 174 4.89 15.79 -6.86
CA ASN A 174 5.77 16.86 -6.42
C ASN A 174 5.59 17.06 -4.91
N GLY A 175 6.66 16.79 -4.16
CA GLY A 175 6.71 16.84 -2.71
C GLY A 175 7.81 15.94 -2.19
N ASN A 176 8.06 15.97 -0.88
CA ASN A 176 9.16 15.23 -0.28
C ASN A 176 8.61 14.10 0.58
N VAL A 177 9.09 12.88 0.35
CA VAL A 177 8.91 11.75 1.26
C VAL A 177 10.27 11.41 1.83
N GLN A 178 10.46 11.73 3.10
CA GLN A 178 11.68 11.47 3.83
C GLN A 178 11.66 10.03 4.36
N THR A 179 12.75 9.31 4.12
CA THR A 179 12.99 7.98 4.66
C THR A 179 14.04 8.06 5.76
N HIS A 180 13.71 7.58 6.96
CA HIS A 180 14.66 7.45 8.06
C HIS A 180 14.90 5.98 8.37
N ALA A 181 16.15 5.63 8.70
CA ALA A 181 16.44 4.32 9.26
C ALA A 181 15.67 4.14 10.58
N CYS A 182 15.22 2.91 10.84
CA CYS A 182 14.75 2.56 12.17
C CYS A 182 15.89 2.65 13.17
N ALA A 183 15.56 2.96 14.43
CA ALA A 183 16.56 2.90 15.49
C ALA A 183 17.13 1.47 15.52
N ALA A 184 18.45 1.35 15.56
CA ALA A 184 19.05 0.05 15.82
C ALA A 184 18.58 -0.40 17.19
N ASP A 185 18.13 -1.65 17.31
CA ASP A 185 17.93 -2.26 18.62
C ASP A 185 19.26 -2.17 19.36
N THR A 186 19.32 -1.31 20.37
CA THR A 186 20.40 -1.33 21.35
C THR A 186 20.20 -2.55 22.23
N ASP A 187 20.40 -3.74 21.67
CA ASP A 187 20.64 -4.95 22.44
C ASP A 187 22.15 -5.08 22.65
N ALA A 188 22.68 -4.10 23.39
CA ALA A 188 23.94 -4.21 24.09
C ALA A 188 23.61 -4.61 25.53
N GLY A 189 23.21 -5.87 25.71
CA GLY A 189 22.79 -6.47 26.98
C GLY A 189 23.66 -7.66 27.37
N SER A 190 24.93 -7.37 27.68
CA SER A 190 25.84 -8.13 28.56
C SER A 190 25.94 -9.66 28.40
N GLU A 191 26.94 -10.11 27.64
CA GLU A 191 27.74 -11.25 28.11
C GLU A 191 28.63 -10.75 29.25
N GLY A 192 28.39 -11.26 30.46
CA GLY A 192 29.22 -11.07 31.65
C GLY A 192 29.27 -12.37 32.43
#